data_AF-A0A828U1F8-F1
#
_entry.id   AF-A0A828U1F8-F1
#
_cell.length_a   1.000
_cell.length_b   1.000
_cell.length_c   1.000
_cell.angle_alpha   90.00
_cell.angle_beta   90.00
_cell.angle_gamma   90.00
#
_symmetry.space_group_name_H-M   'P 1'
#
loop_
_entity.id
_entity.type
_entity.pdbx_description
1 polymer ?
#
loop_
_entity_poly.entity_id
_entity_poly.type
_entity_poly.pdbx_seq_one_letter_code
_entity_poly.pdbx_strand_id
1 'polypeptide(L)' 'MGNPDIGVLVMDPNGNVLKPNDTNSSVNLNLGPIDSQQHRDATIKLKAAPISTTGNAPAAGQYSGVATIFLDMD' A
#
# COMPACT_ATOMS: atom_id res chain seq x y z
N MET A 1 -9.95 8.24 5.80
CA MET A 1 -11.00 8.43 4.78
C MET A 1 -12.31 8.70 5.49
N GLY A 2 -12.97 9.81 5.19
CA GLY A 2 -14.16 10.28 5.93
C GLY A 2 -15.49 9.64 5.50
N ASN A 3 -15.48 8.52 4.77
CA ASN A 3 -16.68 7.84 4.29
C ASN A 3 -16.55 6.32 4.49
N PRO A 4 -17.57 5.64 5.07
CA PRO A 4 -17.50 4.21 5.37
C PRO A 4 -17.72 3.29 4.16
N ASP A 5 -18.25 3.80 3.04
CA ASP A 5 -18.62 3.04 1.83
C ASP A 5 -17.54 3.06 0.74
N ILE A 6 -16.50 3.89 0.90
CA ILE A 6 -15.32 3.94 0.02
C ILE A 6 -14.05 3.69 0.83
N GLY A 7 -13.20 2.80 0.32
CA GLY A 7 -11.82 2.61 0.77
C GLY A 7 -10.82 2.83 -0.36
N VAL A 8 -9.52 2.84 -0.04
CA VAL A 8 -8.45 2.71 -1.04
C VAL A 8 -7.75 1.37 -0.78
N LEU A 9 -7.69 0.56 -1.83
CA LEU A 9 -6.96 -0.70 -1.84
C LEU A 9 -5.55 -0.43 -2.35
N VAL A 10 -4.53 -0.89 -1.62
CA VAL A 10 -3.13 -0.88 -2.05
C VAL A 10 -2.66 -2.32 -2.24
N MET A 11 -2.09 -2.62 -3.41
CA MET A 11 -1.65 -3.97 -3.77
C MET A 11 -0.24 -3.98 -4.34
N ASP A 12 0.45 -5.10 -4.16
CA ASP A 12 1.68 -5.44 -4.87
C ASP A 12 1.40 -5.84 -6.34
N PRO A 13 2.43 -6.07 -7.17
CA PRO A 13 2.26 -6.49 -8.56
C PRO A 13 1.60 -7.86 -8.75
N ASN A 14 1.59 -8.70 -7.72
CA ASN A 14 0.98 -10.04 -7.74
C ASN A 14 -0.50 -10.02 -7.32
N GLY A 15 -1.03 -8.85 -6.92
CA GLY A 15 -2.39 -8.68 -6.44
C GLY A 15 -2.57 -8.94 -4.95
N ASN A 16 -1.49 -9.10 -4.18
CA ASN A 16 -1.58 -9.22 -2.73
C ASN A 16 -1.90 -7.85 -2.13
N VAL A 17 -2.86 -7.82 -1.21
CA VAL A 17 -3.29 -6.60 -0.53
C VAL A 17 -2.36 -6.30 0.64
N LEU A 18 -1.85 -5.06 0.68
CA LEU A 18 -1.18 -4.50 1.84
C LEU A 18 -2.23 -3.92 2.79
N LYS A 19 -2.55 -4.68 3.83
CA LYS A 19 -3.54 -4.31 4.84
C LYS A 19 -2.91 -3.33 5.84
N PRO A 20 -3.46 -2.12 6.01
CA PRO A 20 -2.93 -1.17 6.98
C PRO A 20 -3.08 -1.73 8.40
N ASN A 21 -2.09 -1.45 9.25
CA ASN A 21 -2.04 -1.86 10.67
C ASN A 21 -2.05 -3.38 10.92
N ASP A 22 -1.61 -4.19 9.95
CA ASP A 22 -1.42 -5.63 10.10
C ASP A 22 0.07 -5.97 9.94
N THR A 23 0.73 -6.38 11.03
CA THR A 23 2.17 -6.72 11.02
C THR A 23 2.50 -7.96 10.20
N ASN A 24 1.49 -8.76 9.83
CA ASN A 24 1.66 -9.91 8.93
C ASN A 24 1.42 -9.52 7.47
N SER A 25 1.12 -8.25 7.18
CA SER A 25 0.87 -7.74 5.83
C SER A 25 2.04 -6.90 5.35
N SER A 26 3.06 -7.58 4.82
CA SER A 26 4.26 -6.98 4.25
C SER A 26 4.50 -7.49 2.82
N VAL A 27 5.37 -6.78 2.09
CA VAL A 27 5.85 -7.21 0.77
C VAL A 27 7.35 -6.98 0.69
N ASN A 28 8.06 -7.96 0.14
CA ASN A 28 9.50 -7.83 -0.07
C ASN A 28 9.79 -6.80 -1.15
N LEU A 29 10.80 -5.97 -0.89
CA LEU A 29 11.36 -5.07 -1.90
C LEU A 29 12.22 -5.87 -2.86
N ASN A 30 12.25 -5.45 -4.12
CA ASN A 30 13.24 -5.91 -5.08
C ASN A 30 14.55 -5.17 -4.84
N LEU A 31 15.58 -5.90 -4.44
CA LEU A 31 16.86 -5.33 -4.03
C LEU A 31 17.86 -5.36 -5.18
N GLY A 32 18.38 -4.19 -5.55
CA GLY A 32 19.46 -4.03 -6.51
C GLY A 32 20.80 -4.56 -5.99
N PRO A 33 21.83 -4.63 -6.84
CA PRO A 33 23.18 -5.04 -6.42
C PRO A 33 23.75 -4.07 -5.37
N ILE A 34 24.71 -4.58 -4.57
CA ILE A 34 25.48 -3.75 -3.64
C ILE A 34 26.59 -3.03 -4.41
N ASP A 35 26.72 -1.72 -4.21
CA ASP A 35 27.77 -0.90 -4.83
C ASP A 35 29.13 -1.01 -4.10
N SER A 36 30.17 -0.36 -4.62
CA SER A 36 31.51 -0.36 -4.02
C SER A 36 31.60 0.28 -2.64
N GLN A 37 30.57 1.01 -2.22
CA GLN A 37 30.46 1.70 -0.93
C GLN A 37 29.45 1.01 0.01
N GLN A 38 28.98 -0.18 -0.34
CA GLN A 38 27.97 -0.95 0.40
C GLN A 38 26.54 -0.37 0.41
N HIS A 39 26.20 0.51 -0.53
CA HIS A 39 24.81 0.93 -0.75
C HIS A 39 24.10 -0.01 -1.72
N ARG A 40 22.76 0.01 -1.71
CA ARG A 40 21.93 -0.63 -2.73
C ARG A 40 20.58 0.04 -2.88
N ASP A 41 20.00 -0.06 -4.06
CA ASP A 41 18.62 0.34 -4.30
C ASP A 41 17.64 -0.74 -3.82
N ALA A 42 16.47 -0.31 -3.34
CA ALA A 42 15.36 -1.19 -3.00
C ALA A 42 14.09 -0.61 -3.60
N THR A 43 13.38 -1.40 -4.42
CA THR A 43 12.25 -0.90 -5.21
C THR A 43 11.03 -1.80 -5.08
N ILE A 44 9.84 -1.20 -5.10
CA ILE A 44 8.56 -1.90 -5.23
C ILE A 44 7.60 -1.03 -6.03
N LYS A 45 6.74 -1.68 -6.83
CA LYS A 45 5.65 -0.99 -7.52
C LYS A 45 4.33 -1.34 -6.83
N LEU A 46 3.65 -0.31 -6.32
CA LEU A 46 2.34 -0.46 -5.69
C LEU A 46 1.24 0.06 -6.62
N LYS A 47 0.08 -0.60 -6.59
CA LYS A 47 -1.15 -0.12 -7.24
C LYS A 47 -2.13 0.34 -6.17
N ALA A 48 -2.65 1.55 -6.31
CA ALA A 48 -3.72 2.07 -5.47
C ALA A 48 -4.99 2.29 -6.31
N ALA A 49 -6.15 1.90 -5.78
CA ALA A 49 -7.45 2.13 -6.42
C ALA A 49 -8.55 2.30 -5.36
N PRO A 50 -9.57 3.14 -5.62
CA PRO A 50 -10.74 3.19 -4.76
C PRO A 50 -11.54 1.88 -4.87
N ILE A 51 -12.15 1.46 -3.76
CA ILE A 51 -13.03 0.29 -3.67
C ILE A 51 -14.31 0.65 -2.93
N SER A 52 -15.40 -0.07 -3.21
CA SER A 52 -16.53 -0.10 -2.29
C SER A 52 -16.22 -1.04 -1.13
N THR A 53 -16.52 -0.60 0.09
CA THR A 53 -16.28 -1.36 1.33
C THR A 53 -17.54 -2.01 1.89
N THR A 54 -18.72 -1.48 1.54
CA THR A 54 -20.02 -1.92 2.05
C THR A 54 -20.97 -2.41 0.94
N GLY A 55 -20.68 -2.10 -0.32
CA GLY A 55 -21.59 -2.32 -1.45
C GLY A 55 -22.65 -1.22 -1.63
N ASN A 56 -22.74 -0.25 -0.71
CA ASN A 56 -23.66 0.87 -0.83
C ASN A 56 -23.11 1.96 -1.76
N ALA A 57 -24.01 2.77 -2.31
CA ALA A 57 -23.63 3.99 -3.02
C ALA A 57 -23.09 5.02 -1.99
N PRO A 58 -21.86 5.50 -2.15
CA PRO A 58 -21.31 6.50 -1.25
C PRO A 58 -21.97 7.85 -1.47
N ALA A 59 -22.09 8.65 -0.41
CA ALA A 59 -22.47 10.06 -0.53
C ALA A 59 -21.52 10.80 -1.48
N ALA A 60 -22.05 11.69 -2.31
CA ALA A 60 -21.24 12.50 -3.20
C ALA A 60 -20.35 13.45 -2.39
N GLY A 61 -19.07 13.56 -2.77
CA GLY A 61 -18.12 14.43 -2.07
C GLY A 61 -16.68 14.14 -2.44
N GLN A 62 -15.78 14.97 -1.92
CA GLN A 62 -14.34 14.72 -1.96
C GLN A 62 -13.90 14.03 -0.68
N TYR A 63 -13.10 12.97 -0.83
CA TYR A 63 -12.58 12.20 0.28
C TYR A 63 -11.07 12.08 0.17
N SER A 64 -10.39 12.16 1.30
CA SER A 64 -8.95 11.96 1.40
C SER A 64 -8.61 10.98 2.51
N GLY A 65 -7.44 10.35 2.38
CA GLY A 65 -6.87 9.43 3.35
C GLY A 65 -5.37 9.47 3.25
N VAL A 66 -4.70 9.09 4.34
CA VAL A 66 -3.25 8.99 4.41
C VAL A 66 -2.91 7.61 4.93
N ALA A 67 -1.91 6.98 4.33
CA ALA A 67 -1.26 5.79 4.83
C ALA A 67 0.25 6.03 4.83
N THR A 68 0.94 5.54 5.85
CA THR A 68 2.39 5.64 5.98
C THR A 68 3.01 4.30 5.62
N ILE A 69 4.03 4.32 4.75
CA ILE A 69 4.82 3.13 4.44
C ILE A 69 5.93 3.02 5.49
N PHE A 70 6.02 1.86 6.13
CA PHE A 70 7.13 1.52 7.02
C PHE A 70 8.08 0.59 6.28
N LEU A 71 9.38 0.90 6.40
CA LEU A 71 10.45 0.00 5.98
C LEU A 71 10.95 -0.73 7.22
N ASP A 72 10.95 -2.05 7.16
CA ASP A 72 11.50 -2.90 8.20
C ASP A 72 12.69 -3.71 7.66
N MET A 73 13.58 -4.10 8.56
CA MET A 73 14.77 -4.90 8.28
C MET A 73 14.81 -6.08 9.25
N ASP A 74 14.62 -7.28 8.70
CA ASP A 74 14.79 -8.55 9.42
C ASP A 74 16.25 -8.96 9.58
#